data_AF-A0A914NCQ7-F1
#
_entry.id   AF-A0A914NCQ7-F1
#
_cell.length_a   1.000
_cell.length_b   1.000
_cell.length_c   1.000
_cell.angle_alpha   90.00
_cell.angle_beta   90.00
_cell.angle_gamma   90.00
#
_symmetry.space_group_name_H-M   'P 1'
#
loop_
_entity.id
_entity.type
_entity.pdbx_description
1 polymer ?
#
loop_
_entity_poly.entity_id
_entity_poly.type
_entity_poly.pdbx_seq_one_letter_code
_entity_poly.pdbx_strand_id
1 'polypeptide(L)'
;MFNETGWSSYRPQLYFGLKNRRPDSPLFGVMWYRQKLATKPEDIVLRNWAKHEDDVIFMWNQHDGRSFGSQKLIDGEYNIRTDFLNFKSSSWMARFYLTNNSTTKEWPQQLAFILYFAVQDPISTLQMTSIHPTKSGEINLLKGKCDAVNGEFYLKS
;
A
#
# COMPACT_ATOMS: atom_id res chain seq x y z
N MET A 1 -10.03 -16.69 -23.08
CA MET A 1 -11.02 -15.93 -22.30
C MET A 1 -10.26 -15.27 -21.14
N PHE A 2 -9.81 -14.01 -21.30
CA PHE A 2 -8.87 -13.35 -20.38
C PHE A 2 -9.45 -12.05 -19.79
N ASN A 3 -10.72 -12.07 -19.41
CA ASN A 3 -11.44 -10.87 -19.00
C ASN A 3 -11.69 -10.81 -17.49
N GLU A 4 -10.64 -10.99 -16.69
CA GLU A 4 -10.71 -10.72 -15.25
C GLU A 4 -10.10 -9.34 -14.98
N THR A 5 -10.96 -8.36 -14.70
CA THR A 5 -10.63 -6.98 -14.30
C THR A 5 -10.24 -6.96 -12.82
N GLY A 6 -9.08 -7.50 -12.49
CA GLY A 6 -8.58 -7.59 -11.12
C GLY A 6 -7.66 -6.45 -10.69
N TRP A 7 -7.54 -6.26 -9.37
CA TRP A 7 -6.49 -5.46 -8.75
C TRP A 7 -5.15 -6.22 -8.73
N SER A 8 -4.07 -5.54 -9.08
CA SER A 8 -2.70 -6.07 -8.96
C SER A 8 -1.69 -4.92 -8.89
N SER A 9 -0.40 -5.22 -8.88
CA SER A 9 0.72 -4.27 -8.80
C SER A 9 0.99 -3.50 -10.10
N TYR A 10 -0.05 -3.01 -10.79
CA TYR A 10 0.05 -2.29 -12.07
C TYR A 10 0.59 -0.84 -11.96
N ARG A 11 1.33 -0.53 -10.90
CA ARG A 11 1.99 0.77 -10.66
C ARG A 11 3.49 0.54 -10.45
N PRO A 12 4.24 0.07 -11.48
CA PRO A 12 5.61 -0.40 -11.32
C PRO A 12 6.61 0.70 -10.94
N GLN A 13 6.25 1.98 -11.06
CA GLN A 13 7.06 3.11 -10.60
C GLN A 13 7.08 3.28 -9.08
N LEU A 14 6.21 2.59 -8.35
CA LEU A 14 6.16 2.62 -6.89
C LEU A 14 6.91 1.43 -6.30
N TYR A 15 7.44 1.62 -5.08
CA TYR A 15 7.91 0.47 -4.30
C TYR A 15 6.79 -0.54 -4.05
N PHE A 16 5.60 -0.06 -3.67
CA PHE A 16 4.39 -0.88 -3.57
C PHE A 16 3.14 -0.03 -3.84
N GLY A 17 2.27 -0.54 -4.71
CA GLY A 17 0.97 0.05 -4.96
C GLY A 17 0.10 -0.86 -5.81
N LEU A 18 -1.21 -0.76 -5.63
CA LEU A 18 -2.19 -1.58 -6.34
C LEU A 18 -3.10 -0.69 -7.18
N LYS A 19 -3.53 -1.23 -8.32
CA LYS A 19 -4.49 -0.60 -9.23
C LYS A 19 -5.29 -1.68 -9.96
N ASN A 20 -6.49 -1.35 -10.45
CA ASN A 20 -7.14 -2.14 -11.49
C ASN A 20 -6.46 -1.90 -12.86
N ARG A 21 -6.70 -2.75 -13.86
CA ARG A 21 -6.20 -2.52 -15.23
C ARG A 21 -6.81 -1.29 -15.88
N ARG A 22 -8.01 -0.91 -15.45
CA ARG A 22 -8.73 0.25 -15.94
C ARG A 22 -7.99 1.57 -15.62
N PRO A 23 -7.75 2.47 -16.60
CA PRO A 23 -7.01 3.71 -16.38
C PRO A 23 -7.63 4.63 -15.33
N ASP A 24 -8.95 4.66 -15.25
CA ASP A 24 -9.81 5.48 -14.39
C ASP A 24 -10.06 4.88 -12.99
N SER A 25 -9.51 3.69 -12.69
CA SER A 25 -9.75 3.03 -11.40
C SER A 25 -9.16 3.81 -10.22
N PRO A 26 -9.64 3.57 -8.99
CA PRO A 26 -8.94 4.10 -7.83
C PRO A 26 -7.51 3.52 -7.73
N LEU A 27 -6.66 4.22 -6.99
CA LEU A 27 -5.27 3.90 -6.73
C LEU A 27 -5.08 3.59 -5.26
N PHE A 28 -4.31 2.55 -4.96
CA PHE A 28 -3.76 2.31 -3.63
C PHE A 28 -2.23 2.42 -3.69
N GLY A 29 -1.63 2.94 -2.63
CA GLY A 29 -0.18 2.97 -2.49
C GLY A 29 0.26 3.18 -1.06
N VAL A 30 1.55 3.00 -0.87
CA VAL A 30 2.19 3.06 0.43
C VAL A 30 3.40 3.95 0.36
N MET A 31 3.52 4.81 1.36
CA MET A 31 4.74 5.53 1.63
C MET A 31 5.23 5.17 3.02
N TRP A 32 6.52 5.32 3.24
CA TRP A 32 7.08 5.21 4.58
C TRP A 32 8.30 6.10 4.74
N TYR A 33 8.63 6.40 5.98
CA TYR A 33 9.85 7.12 6.32
C TYR A 33 10.34 6.68 7.69
N ARG A 34 11.65 6.80 7.91
CA ARG A 34 12.28 6.57 9.20
C ARG A 34 12.00 7.78 10.08
N GLN A 35 11.36 7.59 11.23
CA GLN A 35 11.20 8.63 12.24
C GLN A 35 12.56 8.84 12.92
N LYS A 36 13.45 9.60 12.26
CA LYS A 36 14.55 10.24 12.98
C LYS A 36 13.98 11.34 13.88
N LEU A 37 14.76 11.73 14.89
CA LEU A 37 14.69 13.08 15.44
C LEU A 37 15.17 14.06 14.35
N ALA A 38 14.41 14.15 13.26
CA ALA A 38 14.62 15.11 12.21
C ALA A 38 14.41 16.48 12.85
N THR A 39 15.48 17.26 12.93
CA THR A 39 15.39 18.61 13.47
C THR A 39 14.67 19.54 12.51
N LYS A 40 14.58 19.16 11.22
CA LYS A 40 13.89 19.92 10.18
C LYS A 40 13.13 18.99 9.22
N PRO A 41 12.01 19.44 8.61
CA PRO A 41 11.23 18.62 7.67
C PRO A 41 12.01 18.10 6.47
N GLU A 42 13.00 18.85 5.98
CA GLU A 42 13.87 18.45 4.86
C GLU A 42 14.75 17.23 5.16
N ASP A 43 14.93 16.87 6.43
CA ASP A 43 15.70 15.69 6.84
C ASP A 43 14.86 14.39 6.69
N ILE A 44 13.56 14.50 6.41
CA ILE A 44 12.64 13.36 6.26
C ILE A 44 12.74 12.80 4.84
N VAL A 45 13.35 11.62 4.72
CA VAL A 45 13.40 10.86 3.47
C VAL A 45 12.14 10.01 3.34
N LEU A 46 11.20 10.45 2.52
CA LEU A 46 9.95 9.74 2.22
C LEU A 46 10.13 8.77 1.05
N ARG A 47 9.92 7.47 1.31
CA ARG A 47 9.91 6.43 0.27
C ARG A 47 8.52 6.31 -0.34
N ASN A 48 8.42 6.32 -1.67
CA ASN A 48 7.16 6.10 -2.40
C ASN A 48 7.45 5.59 -3.82
N TRP A 49 8.15 6.39 -4.62
CA TRP A 49 8.60 6.01 -5.96
C TRP A 49 9.87 5.18 -5.86
N ALA A 50 9.97 4.13 -6.66
CA ALA A 50 11.19 3.36 -6.81
C ALA A 50 12.19 4.19 -7.59
N LYS A 51 13.16 4.79 -6.89
CA LYS A 51 14.18 5.63 -7.49
C LYS A 51 15.53 4.93 -7.42
N HIS A 52 16.34 5.11 -8.46
CA HIS A 52 17.69 4.55 -8.49
C HIS A 52 18.63 5.18 -7.43
N GLU A 53 18.36 6.42 -7.02
CA GLU A 53 19.12 7.15 -6.01
C GLU A 53 18.86 6.70 -4.56
N ASP A 54 17.82 5.90 -4.34
CA ASP A 54 17.50 5.36 -3.02
C ASP A 54 18.36 4.12 -2.69
N ASP A 55 18.70 3.94 -1.42
CA ASP A 55 19.36 2.76 -0.85
C ASP A 55 18.40 1.60 -0.55
N VAL A 56 17.24 1.55 -1.21
CA VAL A 56 16.22 0.53 -1.00
C VAL A 56 16.41 -0.63 -1.98
N ILE A 57 16.69 -1.82 -1.45
CA ILE A 57 16.72 -3.05 -2.24
C ILE A 57 15.32 -3.66 -2.22
N PHE A 58 14.75 -3.95 -3.39
CA PHE A 58 13.41 -4.55 -3.48
C PHE A 58 13.36 -5.66 -4.51
N MET A 59 12.59 -6.70 -4.22
CA MET A 59 12.37 -7.83 -5.11
C MET A 59 11.04 -8.53 -4.82
N TRP A 60 10.42 -9.06 -5.86
CA TRP A 60 9.32 -10.00 -5.69
C TRP A 60 9.90 -11.39 -5.40
N ASN A 61 9.55 -11.97 -4.25
CA ASN A 61 9.86 -13.37 -3.96
C ASN A 61 8.95 -14.29 -4.78
N GLN A 62 7.68 -13.91 -4.89
CA GLN A 62 6.66 -14.61 -5.67
C GLN A 62 5.69 -13.57 -6.24
N HIS A 63 5.31 -13.71 -7.50
CA HIS A 63 4.33 -12.82 -8.12
C HIS A 63 3.76 -13.48 -9.39
N ASP A 64 2.44 -13.52 -9.53
CA ASP A 64 1.77 -14.10 -10.71
C ASP A 64 1.31 -13.06 -11.73
N GLY A 65 1.51 -11.77 -11.45
CA GLY A 65 1.10 -10.66 -12.31
C GLY A 65 -0.39 -10.34 -12.25
N ARG A 66 -1.16 -11.03 -11.39
CA ARG A 66 -2.63 -11.03 -11.47
C ARG A 66 -3.30 -11.08 -10.10
N SER A 67 -3.13 -12.18 -9.37
CA SER A 67 -3.92 -12.50 -8.19
C SER A 67 -3.15 -12.41 -6.88
N PHE A 68 -1.82 -12.54 -6.91
CA PHE A 68 -1.03 -12.43 -5.69
C PHE A 68 0.40 -11.98 -5.92
N GLY A 69 1.00 -11.50 -4.84
CA GLY A 69 2.41 -11.19 -4.79
C GLY A 69 2.93 -11.13 -3.37
N SER A 70 4.18 -11.53 -3.20
CA SER A 70 4.96 -11.34 -1.98
C SER A 70 6.29 -10.68 -2.34
N GLN A 71 6.46 -9.44 -1.90
CA GLN A 71 7.65 -8.63 -2.14
C GLN A 71 8.42 -8.43 -0.84
N LYS A 72 9.73 -8.48 -0.96
CA LYS A 72 10.70 -8.11 0.07
C LYS A 72 11.30 -6.76 -0.31
N LEU A 73 11.29 -5.83 0.64
CA LEU A 73 12.03 -4.57 0.59
C LEU A 73 13.00 -4.52 1.78
N ILE A 74 14.20 -4.02 1.54
CA ILE A 74 15.24 -3.80 2.54
C ILE A 74 15.61 -2.32 2.45
N ASP A 75 15.40 -1.59 3.53
CA ASP A 75 15.68 -0.16 3.66
C ASP A 75 16.60 0.03 4.88
N GLY A 76 17.91 -0.10 4.67
CA GLY A 76 18.89 -0.15 5.76
C GLY A 76 18.69 -1.39 6.67
N GLU A 77 18.44 -1.17 7.95
CA GLU A 77 18.24 -2.23 8.94
C GLU A 77 16.81 -2.81 8.94
N TYR A 78 15.88 -2.20 8.19
CA TYR A 78 14.48 -2.62 8.13
C TYR A 78 14.25 -3.60 6.98
N ASN A 79 13.58 -4.71 7.27
CA ASN A 79 12.97 -5.54 6.23
C ASN A 79 11.47 -5.31 6.25
N ILE A 80 10.94 -4.87 5.11
CA ILE A 80 9.52 -4.71 4.89
C ILE A 80 9.09 -5.83 3.95
N ARG A 81 8.08 -6.60 4.35
CA ARG A 81 7.40 -7.55 3.46
C ARG A 81 6.02 -7.02 3.13
N THR A 82 5.73 -6.95 1.84
CA THR A 82 4.42 -6.55 1.33
C THR A 82 3.81 -7.73 0.59
N ASP A 83 2.70 -8.24 1.11
CA ASP A 83 1.91 -9.27 0.44
C ASP A 83 0.63 -8.65 -0.11
N PHE A 84 0.16 -9.10 -1.27
CA PHE A 84 -1.21 -8.85 -1.70
C PHE A 84 -1.90 -10.11 -2.22
N LEU A 85 -3.21 -10.13 -2.06
CA LEU A 85 -4.12 -11.12 -2.60
C LEU A 85 -5.31 -10.41 -3.23
N ASN A 86 -5.74 -10.88 -4.40
CA ASN A 86 -6.96 -10.46 -5.07
C ASN A 86 -7.90 -11.66 -5.15
N PHE A 87 -9.08 -11.50 -4.56
CA PHE A 87 -10.13 -12.52 -4.50
C PHE A 87 -11.07 -12.35 -5.70
N LYS A 88 -10.77 -13.06 -6.79
CA LYS A 88 -11.65 -13.18 -7.97
C LYS A 88 -12.17 -11.83 -8.52
N SER A 89 -11.32 -10.80 -8.50
CA SER A 89 -11.60 -9.45 -9.00
C SER A 89 -12.67 -8.64 -8.26
N SER A 90 -13.23 -9.13 -7.14
CA SER A 90 -14.23 -8.38 -6.35
C SER A 90 -13.62 -7.64 -5.15
N SER A 91 -12.58 -8.20 -4.55
CA SER A 91 -11.90 -7.61 -3.40
C SER A 91 -10.41 -7.95 -3.41
N TRP A 92 -9.63 -7.19 -2.66
CA TRP A 92 -8.22 -7.44 -2.46
C TRP A 92 -7.82 -7.11 -1.04
N MET A 93 -6.70 -7.67 -0.62
CA MET A 93 -6.06 -7.39 0.66
C MET A 93 -4.58 -7.15 0.43
N ALA A 94 -4.02 -6.15 1.10
CA ALA A 94 -2.60 -5.94 1.20
C ALA A 94 -2.18 -6.05 2.66
N ARG A 95 -1.00 -6.60 2.90
CA ARG A 95 -0.48 -6.86 4.24
C ARG A 95 0.96 -6.41 4.32
N PHE A 96 1.26 -5.65 5.36
CA PHE A 96 2.56 -5.07 5.61
C PHE A 96 3.15 -5.67 6.86
N TYR A 97 4.33 -6.24 6.73
CA TYR A 97 5.11 -6.74 7.86
C TYR A 97 6.43 -6.01 7.93
N LEU A 98 6.76 -5.59 9.13
CA LEU A 98 8.03 -4.95 9.42
C LEU A 98 8.81 -5.85 10.38
N THR A 99 10.03 -6.18 9.99
CA THR A 99 11.05 -6.75 10.86
C THR A 99 12.32 -5.92 10.74
N ASN A 100 13.28 -6.15 11.62
CA ASN A 100 14.61 -5.55 11.50
C ASN A 100 15.68 -6.64 11.51
N ASN A 101 16.87 -6.33 10.99
CA ASN A 101 18.04 -7.20 11.04
C ASN A 101 18.93 -6.93 12.26
N SER A 102 18.45 -6.16 13.24
CA SER A 102 19.26 -5.84 14.43
C SER A 102 19.49 -7.08 15.26
N THR A 103 20.75 -7.28 15.67
CA THR A 103 21.11 -8.31 16.65
C THR A 103 20.73 -7.91 18.08
N THR A 104 20.36 -6.65 18.30
CA THR A 104 19.90 -6.14 19.60
C THR A 104 18.37 -6.24 19.70
N LYS A 105 17.84 -6.38 20.92
CA LYS A 105 16.38 -6.36 21.17
C LYS A 105 15.74 -5.00 20.92
N GLU A 106 16.55 -3.95 20.81
CA GLU A 106 16.09 -2.58 20.63
C GLU A 106 15.93 -2.25 19.15
N TRP A 107 14.81 -1.61 18.81
CA TRP A 107 14.55 -1.16 17.45
C TRP A 107 15.37 0.11 17.18
N PRO A 108 16.16 0.16 16.09
CA PRO A 108 17.10 1.25 15.85
C PRO A 108 16.42 2.62 15.66
N GLN A 109 15.20 2.66 15.10
CA GLN A 109 14.33 3.84 14.95
C GLN A 109 12.88 3.36 14.66
N GLN A 110 11.88 4.22 14.88
CA GLN A 110 10.49 3.91 14.49
C GLN A 110 10.30 4.16 12.99
N LEU A 111 9.52 3.31 12.33
CA LEU A 111 9.12 3.48 10.93
C LEU A 111 7.65 3.89 10.87
N ALA A 112 7.35 4.97 10.17
CA ALA A 112 5.98 5.42 9.95
C ALA A 112 5.50 4.97 8.57
N PHE A 113 4.35 4.30 8.51
CA PHE A 113 3.67 3.96 7.27
C PHE A 113 2.53 4.93 6.99
N ILE A 114 2.44 5.40 5.75
CA ILE A 114 1.34 6.21 5.24
C ILE A 114 0.68 5.41 4.12
N LEU A 115 -0.51 4.88 4.39
CA LEU A 115 -1.36 4.24 3.39
C LEU A 115 -2.21 5.31 2.73
N TYR A 116 -2.24 5.35 1.41
CA TYR A 116 -3.06 6.30 0.67
C TYR A 116 -3.95 5.61 -0.35
N PHE A 117 -5.14 6.18 -0.52
CA PHE A 117 -6.12 5.76 -1.49
C PHE A 117 -6.64 6.99 -2.23
N ALA A 118 -6.68 6.93 -3.56
CA ALA A 118 -7.06 8.07 -4.40
C ALA A 118 -8.00 7.64 -5.52
N VAL A 119 -8.99 8.47 -5.85
CA VAL A 119 -9.83 8.32 -7.04
C VAL A 119 -9.27 9.18 -8.17
N GLN A 120 -9.37 8.72 -9.42
CA GLN A 120 -8.80 9.41 -10.58
C GLN A 120 -9.86 10.08 -11.47
N ASP A 121 -11.03 9.46 -11.58
CA ASP A 121 -12.12 9.97 -12.40
C ASP A 121 -12.86 11.12 -11.68
N PRO A 122 -13.07 12.29 -12.32
CA PRO A 122 -13.82 13.40 -11.75
C PRO A 122 -15.22 13.07 -11.24
N ILE A 123 -15.89 12.04 -11.79
CA ILE A 123 -17.21 11.62 -11.31
C ILE A 123 -17.15 10.65 -10.12
N SER A 124 -15.96 10.12 -9.80
CA SER A 124 -15.76 9.21 -8.67
C SER A 124 -15.72 9.96 -7.35
N THR A 125 -16.22 9.32 -6.30
CA THR A 125 -16.28 9.91 -4.96
C THR A 125 -15.50 9.09 -3.95
N LEU A 126 -14.93 9.76 -2.95
CA LEU A 126 -14.28 9.15 -1.80
C LEU A 126 -14.65 9.95 -0.56
N GLN A 127 -15.18 9.27 0.45
CA GLN A 127 -15.62 9.84 1.71
C GLN A 127 -15.05 9.03 2.86
N MET A 128 -14.50 9.72 3.84
CA MET A 128 -14.07 9.09 5.08
C MET A 128 -15.25 8.99 6.03
N THR A 129 -15.46 7.79 6.56
CA THR A 129 -16.47 7.50 7.57
C THR A 129 -15.79 6.75 8.70
N SER A 130 -15.94 7.21 9.94
CA SER A 130 -15.53 6.39 11.09
C SER A 130 -16.70 5.50 11.49
N ILE A 131 -16.42 4.21 11.65
CA ILE A 131 -17.33 3.30 12.35
C ILE A 131 -16.66 3.00 13.68
N HIS A 132 -17.35 3.31 14.79
CA HIS A 132 -16.97 2.86 16.12
C HIS A 132 -17.56 1.46 16.34
N PRO A 133 -16.80 0.37 16.16
CA PRO A 133 -17.31 -0.96 16.44
C PRO A 133 -17.35 -1.12 17.96
N THR A 134 -18.47 -1.61 18.47
CA THR A 134 -18.78 -1.71 19.90
C THR A 134 -17.80 -2.57 20.72
N LYS A 135 -16.81 -3.25 20.11
CA LYS A 135 -15.89 -4.17 20.80
C LYS A 135 -14.43 -4.21 20.31
N SER A 136 -14.01 -3.47 19.27
CA SER A 136 -12.71 -3.74 18.61
C SER A 136 -11.86 -2.52 18.20
N GLY A 137 -12.09 -1.34 18.78
CA GLY A 137 -11.36 -0.12 18.39
C GLY A 137 -11.89 0.49 17.09
N GLU A 138 -11.59 1.78 16.85
CA GLU A 138 -12.11 2.54 15.71
C GLU A 138 -11.61 1.95 14.38
N ILE A 139 -12.52 1.59 13.47
CA ILE A 139 -12.17 1.18 12.11
C ILE A 139 -12.39 2.38 11.21
N ASN A 140 -11.29 2.86 10.61
CA ASN A 140 -11.37 3.85 9.55
C ASN A 140 -11.92 3.18 8.30
N LEU A 141 -13.09 3.65 7.85
CA LEU A 141 -13.75 3.16 6.65
C LEU A 141 -13.74 4.28 5.60
N LEU A 142 -13.02 4.07 4.49
CA LEU A 142 -13.24 4.89 3.31
C LEU A 142 -14.35 4.25 2.47
N LYS A 143 -15.42 4.99 2.21
CA LYS A 143 -16.46 4.61 1.25
C LYS A 143 -16.27 5.45 -0.01
N GLY A 144 -16.44 4.83 -1.18
CA GLY A 144 -16.44 5.57 -2.43
C GLY A 144 -17.30 4.94 -3.51
N LYS A 145 -17.44 5.66 -4.61
CA LYS A 145 -18.12 5.19 -5.83
C LYS A 145 -17.22 5.46 -7.03
N CYS A 146 -17.03 4.44 -7.86
CA CYS A 146 -16.26 4.50 -9.10
C CYS A 146 -16.70 3.39 -10.07
N ASP A 147 -17.05 3.75 -11.29
CA ASP A 147 -17.55 2.80 -12.29
C ASP A 147 -16.50 1.75 -12.69
N ALA A 148 -15.22 2.12 -12.63
CA ALA A 148 -14.11 1.22 -12.93
C ALA A 148 -13.98 0.02 -11.96
N VAL A 149 -14.65 0.07 -10.81
CA VAL A 149 -14.72 -1.03 -9.83
C VAL A 149 -16.17 -1.49 -9.60
N ASN A 150 -17.03 -1.29 -10.60
CA ASN A 150 -18.44 -1.69 -10.60
C ASN A 150 -19.30 -0.94 -9.56
N GLY A 151 -19.00 0.34 -9.31
CA GLY A 151 -19.83 1.21 -8.48
C GLY A 151 -19.25 1.43 -7.08
N GLU A 152 -19.96 0.99 -6.04
CA GLU A 152 -19.57 1.27 -4.65
C GLU A 152 -18.40 0.39 -4.18
N PHE A 153 -17.47 0.98 -3.44
CA PHE A 153 -16.35 0.28 -2.82
C PHE A 153 -16.10 0.76 -1.39
N TYR A 154 -15.38 -0.09 -0.64
CA TYR A 154 -15.03 0.14 0.76
C TYR A 154 -13.57 -0.21 0.99
N LEU A 155 -12.83 0.66 1.68
CA LEU A 155 -11.49 0.37 2.19
C LEU A 155 -11.53 0.36 3.71
N LYS A 156 -11.01 -0.70 4.30
CA LYS A 156 -10.89 -0.90 5.76
C LYS A 156 -9.41 -1.06 6.08
N SER A 157 -8.93 -0.34 7.08
CA SER A 157 -7.57 -0.44 7.62
C SER A 157 -7.62 -0.71 9.11
#